data_AF-A0A965AZV6-F1
#
_entry.id   AF-A0A965AZV6-F1
#
_cell.length_a   1.000
_cell.length_b   1.000
_cell.length_c   1.000
_cell.angle_alpha   90.00
_cell.angle_beta   90.00
_cell.angle_gamma   90.00
#
_symmetry.space_group_name_H-M   'P 1'
#
loop_
_entity.id
_entity.type
_entity.pdbx_description
1 polymer ?
#
loop_
_entity_poly.entity_id
_entity_poly.type
_entity_poly.pdbx_seq_one_letter_code
_entity_poly.pdbx_strand_id
1 'polypeptide(L)'
;ALAAFTLIFGAIWIIPAMLWIEGVPTPTDGNSTLAIIFLGFVPTALAAYLRVSVVRTAGSIFMTNVNYQVPLWSVLFGTFILNETLELRFFLALACILIGLVFSQRKRPVRVLVNRA
;
A
#
# COMPACT_ATOMS: atom_id res chain seq x y z
N ALA A 1 -10.44 -15.00 6.51
CA ALA A 1 -11.77 -14.51 6.08
C ALA A 1 -11.69 -13.11 5.45
N LEU A 2 -11.47 -12.04 6.23
CA LEU A 2 -11.56 -10.66 5.71
C LEU A 2 -10.66 -10.38 4.48
N ALA A 3 -9.38 -10.76 4.53
CA ALA A 3 -8.46 -10.57 3.39
C ALA A 3 -8.88 -11.37 2.13
N ALA A 4 -9.44 -12.57 2.31
CA ALA A 4 -9.94 -13.37 1.20
C ALA A 4 -11.18 -12.72 0.57
N PHE A 5 -12.10 -12.22 1.39
CA PHE A 5 -13.26 -11.48 0.91
C PHE A 5 -12.87 -10.25 0.10
N THR A 6 -11.92 -9.44 0.56
CA THR A 6 -11.51 -8.24 -0.19
C THR A 6 -10.89 -8.58 -1.55
N LEU A 7 -10.11 -9.67 -1.62
CA LEU A 7 -9.50 -10.12 -2.88
C LEU A 7 -10.54 -10.73 -3.84
N ILE A 8 -11.46 -11.56 -3.33
CA ILE A 8 -12.56 -12.13 -4.12
C ILE A 8 -13.43 -11.01 -4.69
N PHE A 9 -13.79 -10.03 -3.86
CA PHE A 9 -14.61 -8.90 -4.30
C PHE A 9 -13.92 -8.08 -5.39
N GLY A 10 -12.61 -7.84 -5.26
CA GLY A 10 -11.83 -7.21 -6.33
C GLY A 10 -11.79 -8.06 -7.61
N ALA A 11 -11.59 -9.38 -7.48
CA ALA A 11 -11.54 -10.30 -8.61
C ALA A 11 -12.88 -10.37 -9.37
N ILE A 12 -14.02 -10.30 -8.67
CA ILE A 12 -15.36 -10.29 -9.29
C ILE A 12 -15.51 -9.13 -10.29
N TRP A 13 -14.88 -7.98 -10.03
CA TRP A 13 -14.94 -6.83 -10.94
C TRP A 13 -13.83 -6.85 -11.99
N ILE A 14 -12.62 -7.26 -11.61
CA ILE A 14 -11.47 -7.24 -12.53
C ILE A 14 -11.56 -8.35 -13.58
N ILE A 15 -12.03 -9.56 -13.25
CA ILE A 15 -12.09 -10.68 -14.20
C ILE A 15 -13.01 -10.38 -15.39
N PRO A 16 -14.25 -9.90 -15.22
CA PRO A 16 -15.10 -9.51 -16.35
C PRO A 16 -14.50 -8.37 -17.19
N ALA A 17 -13.88 -7.38 -16.54
CA ALA A 17 -13.23 -6.29 -17.24
C ALA A 17 -12.04 -6.78 -18.10
N MET A 18 -11.23 -7.69 -17.56
CA MET A 18 -10.14 -8.34 -18.28
C MET A 18 -10.67 -9.10 -19.51
N LEU A 19 -11.71 -9.92 -19.34
CA LEU A 19 -12.29 -10.70 -20.43
C LEU A 19 -12.90 -9.82 -21.53
N TRP A 20 -13.42 -8.64 -21.17
CA TRP A 20 -13.95 -7.68 -22.15
C TRP A 20 -12.84 -6.98 -22.92
N ILE A 21 -11.80 -6.49 -22.23
CA ILE A 21 -10.80 -5.58 -22.82
C ILE A 21 -9.63 -6.34 -23.45
N GLU A 22 -9.07 -7.31 -22.72
CA GLU A 22 -7.84 -8.03 -23.10
C GLU A 22 -8.12 -9.46 -23.58
N GLY A 23 -9.27 -10.04 -23.21
CA GLY A 23 -9.65 -11.40 -23.57
C GLY A 23 -9.03 -12.46 -22.63
N VAL A 24 -9.00 -13.71 -23.09
CA VAL A 24 -8.43 -14.83 -22.30
C VAL A 24 -6.90 -14.76 -22.35
N PRO A 25 -6.22 -14.73 -21.20
CA PRO A 25 -4.76 -14.64 -21.17
C PRO A 25 -4.14 -15.92 -21.74
N THR A 26 -3.19 -15.76 -22.66
CA THR A 26 -2.37 -16.86 -23.17
C THR A 26 -0.98 -16.81 -22.52
N PRO A 27 -0.44 -17.94 -22.02
CA PRO A 27 0.92 -17.97 -21.49
C PRO A 27 1.90 -17.72 -22.64
N THR A 28 2.52 -16.55 -22.65
CA THR A 28 3.46 -16.14 -23.71
C THR A 28 4.90 -16.46 -23.34
N ASP A 29 5.31 -16.17 -22.10
CA ASP A 29 6.70 -16.30 -21.66
C ASP A 29 6.77 -16.83 -20.21
N GLY A 30 7.70 -17.75 -19.94
CA GLY A 30 7.82 -18.40 -18.62
C GLY A 30 8.18 -17.41 -17.51
N ASN A 31 9.09 -16.47 -17.81
CA ASN A 31 9.49 -15.43 -16.88
C ASN A 31 8.36 -14.44 -16.59
N SER A 32 7.63 -13.99 -17.61
CA SER A 32 6.49 -13.08 -17.46
C SER A 32 5.37 -13.72 -16.65
N THR A 33 5.08 -15.00 -16.90
CA THR A 33 4.08 -15.77 -16.15
C THR A 33 4.48 -15.88 -14.67
N LEU A 34 5.74 -16.19 -14.38
CA LEU A 34 6.27 -16.25 -13.01
C LEU A 34 6.22 -14.88 -12.31
N ALA A 35 6.55 -13.79 -13.01
CA ALA A 35 6.50 -12.44 -12.47
C ALA A 35 5.07 -12.03 -12.08
N ILE A 36 4.07 -12.36 -12.91
CA ILE A 36 2.65 -12.10 -12.63
C ILE A 36 2.17 -12.92 -11.42
N ILE A 37 2.52 -14.20 -11.35
CA ILE A 37 2.17 -15.05 -10.21
C ILE A 37 2.80 -14.49 -8.92
N PHE A 38 4.07 -14.10 -8.98
CA PHE A 38 4.76 -13.47 -7.85
C PHE A 38 4.06 -12.19 -7.41
N LEU A 39 3.69 -11.31 -8.35
CA LEU A 39 2.99 -10.05 -8.08
C LEU A 39 1.60 -10.27 -7.47
N GLY A 40 0.85 -11.27 -7.95
CA GLY A 40 -0.46 -11.62 -7.40
C GLY A 40 -0.37 -12.23 -5.99
N PHE A 41 0.68 -13.02 -5.73
CA PHE A 41 0.79 -13.73 -4.45
C PHE A 41 1.45 -12.90 -3.35
N VAL A 42 2.59 -12.29 -3.64
CA VAL A 42 3.45 -11.68 -2.61
C VAL A 42 3.00 -10.25 -2.26
N PRO A 43 3.09 -9.24 -3.15
CA PRO A 43 2.70 -7.88 -2.81
C PRO A 43 1.18 -7.69 -2.74
N THR A 44 0.37 -8.65 -3.21
CA THR A 44 -1.09 -8.53 -3.20
C THR A 44 -1.72 -9.42 -2.12
N ALA A 45 -1.72 -10.75 -2.29
CA ALA A 45 -2.41 -11.64 -1.35
C ALA A 45 -1.76 -11.67 0.05
N LEU A 46 -0.45 -11.88 0.12
CA LEU A 46 0.29 -11.92 1.37
C LEU A 46 0.28 -10.55 2.07
N ALA A 47 0.51 -9.46 1.33
CA ALA A 47 0.45 -8.11 1.92
C ALA A 47 -0.95 -7.77 2.46
N ALA A 48 -2.03 -8.15 1.76
CA ALA A 48 -3.40 -7.94 2.24
C ALA A 48 -3.68 -8.76 3.52
N TYR A 49 -3.19 -10.00 3.58
CA TYR A 49 -3.26 -10.82 4.78
C TYR A 49 -2.50 -10.16 5.95
N LEU A 50 -1.25 -9.76 5.73
CA LEU A 50 -0.44 -9.08 6.75
C LEU A 50 -1.12 -7.80 7.23
N ARG A 51 -1.65 -6.99 6.32
CA ARG A 51 -2.41 -5.78 6.63
C ARG A 51 -3.56 -6.09 7.58
N VAL A 52 -4.41 -7.06 7.25
CA VAL A 52 -5.54 -7.44 8.11
C VAL A 52 -5.08 -7.97 9.46
N SER A 53 -4.03 -8.80 9.48
CA SER A 53 -3.48 -9.37 10.72
C SER A 53 -2.89 -8.29 11.64
N VAL A 54 -2.17 -7.32 11.09
CA VAL A 54 -1.59 -6.20 11.85
C VAL A 54 -2.70 -5.27 12.36
N VAL A 55 -3.71 -4.94 11.54
CA VAL A 55 -4.88 -4.16 12.00
C VAL A 55 -5.55 -4.82 13.21
N ARG A 56 -5.72 -6.16 13.18
CA ARG A 56 -6.41 -6.89 14.25
C ARG A 56 -5.60 -7.00 15.54
N THR A 57 -4.26 -6.89 15.46
CA THR A 57 -3.36 -7.07 16.62
C THR A 57 -2.87 -5.73 17.19
N ALA A 58 -2.39 -4.82 16.34
CA ALA A 58 -1.83 -3.52 16.74
C ALA A 58 -2.83 -2.35 16.61
N GLY A 59 -4.00 -2.59 16.00
CA GLY A 59 -5.04 -1.58 15.79
C GLY A 59 -4.84 -0.70 14.54
N SER A 60 -5.91 0.00 14.16
CA SER A 60 -5.95 0.82 12.93
C SER A 60 -4.98 2.01 12.97
N ILE A 61 -4.75 2.61 14.15
CA ILE A 61 -3.86 3.78 14.31
C ILE A 61 -2.40 3.40 13.98
N PHE A 62 -1.96 2.20 14.39
CA PHE A 62 -0.61 1.72 14.05
C PHE A 62 -0.43 1.58 12.54
N MET A 63 -1.46 1.10 11.83
CA MET A 63 -1.42 1.01 10.37
C MET A 63 -1.30 2.36 9.67
N THR A 64 -1.90 3.42 10.22
CA THR A 64 -1.69 4.78 9.70
C THR A 64 -0.21 5.20 9.81
N ASN A 65 0.49 4.80 10.88
CA ASN A 65 1.92 5.08 11.00
C ASN A 65 2.76 4.35 9.96
N VAL A 66 2.35 3.15 9.53
CA VAL A 66 3.02 2.43 8.44
C VAL A 66 2.85 3.17 7.11
N ASN A 67 1.67 3.73 6.83
CA ASN A 67 1.44 4.49 5.60
C ASN A 67 2.34 5.73 5.49
N TYR A 68 2.77 6.29 6.62
CA TYR A 68 3.72 7.40 6.64
C TYR A 68 5.16 7.02 6.25
N GLN A 69 5.49 5.74 6.28
CA GLN A 69 6.78 5.24 5.81
C GLN A 69 6.80 4.98 4.30
N VAL A 70 5.64 4.91 3.64
CA VAL A 70 5.53 4.61 2.20
C VAL A 70 6.38 5.55 1.34
N PRO A 71 6.37 6.88 1.53
CA PRO A 71 7.19 7.79 0.72
C PRO A 71 8.70 7.54 0.85
N LEU A 72 9.17 7.16 2.04
CA LEU A 72 10.57 6.84 2.28
C LEU A 72 10.97 5.56 1.53
N TRP A 73 10.17 4.50 1.65
CA TRP A 73 10.42 3.25 0.94
C TRP A 73 10.35 3.41 -0.58
N SER A 74 9.44 4.25 -1.10
CA SER A 74 9.37 4.54 -2.53
C SER A 74 10.67 5.15 -3.07
N VAL A 75 11.26 6.12 -2.36
CA VAL A 75 12.53 6.76 -2.77
C VAL A 75 13.70 5.78 -2.64
N LEU A 76 13.75 4.98 -1.58
CA LEU A 76 14.80 3.98 -1.38
C LEU A 76 14.75 2.91 -2.48
N PHE A 77 13.59 2.32 -2.76
CA PHE A 77 13.47 1.31 -3.80
C PHE A 77 13.65 1.90 -5.21
N GLY A 78 13.15 3.11 -5.48
CA GLY A 78 13.38 3.80 -6.76
C GLY A 78 14.87 4.02 -7.05
N THR A 79 15.64 4.44 -6.04
CA THR A 79 17.10 4.68 -6.20
C THR A 79 17.92 3.39 -6.21
N PHE A 80 17.71 2.50 -5.23
CA PHE A 80 18.60 1.34 -5.04
C PHE A 80 18.20 0.12 -5.89
N ILE A 81 16.91 -0.10 -6.14
CA ILE A 81 16.43 -1.28 -6.87
C ILE A 81 16.18 -0.93 -8.34
N LEU A 82 15.49 0.18 -8.62
CA LEU A 82 15.16 0.60 -9.99
C LEU A 82 16.29 1.42 -10.64
N ASN A 83 17.29 1.85 -9.86
CA ASN A 83 18.44 2.63 -10.32
C ASN A 83 18.05 3.95 -11.03
N GLU A 84 16.95 4.57 -10.59
CA GLU A 84 16.47 5.83 -11.15
C GLU A 84 17.31 7.01 -10.67
N THR A 85 17.72 7.87 -11.59
CA THR A 85 18.36 9.15 -11.25
C THR A 85 17.30 10.13 -10.76
N LEU A 86 17.11 10.21 -9.44
CA LEU A 86 16.16 11.14 -8.85
C LEU A 86 16.64 12.58 -8.97
N GLU A 87 15.87 13.39 -9.71
CA GLU A 87 16.08 14.83 -9.75
C GLU A 87 15.82 15.50 -8.39
N LEU A 88 16.44 16.67 -8.17
CA LEU A 88 16.27 17.47 -6.94
C LEU A 88 14.80 17.74 -6.59
N ARG A 89 13.93 17.81 -7.59
CA ARG A 89 12.47 17.98 -7.45
C ARG A 89 11.82 16.88 -6.61
N PHE A 90 12.27 15.63 -6.72
CA PHE A 90 11.76 14.52 -5.92
C PHE A 90 12.12 14.67 -4.45
N PHE A 91 13.34 15.09 -4.15
CA PHE A 91 13.77 15.35 -2.78
C PHE A 91 13.01 16.52 -2.15
N LEU A 92 12.71 17.57 -2.92
CA LEU A 92 11.85 18.68 -2.48
C LEU A 92 10.41 18.23 -2.20
N ALA A 93 9.84 17.37 -3.06
CA ALA A 93 8.53 16.78 -2.84
C ALA A 93 8.51 15.89 -1.60
N LEU A 94 9.53 15.04 -1.41
CA LEU A 94 9.70 14.22 -0.21
C LEU A 94 9.78 15.09 1.05
N ALA A 95 10.60 16.16 1.03
CA ALA A 95 10.72 17.10 2.13
C ALA A 95 9.36 17.74 2.45
N CYS A 96 8.60 18.16 1.44
CA CYS A 96 7.26 18.73 1.61
C CYS A 96 6.29 17.75 2.29
N ILE A 97 6.27 16.48 1.84
CA ILE A 97 5.44 15.42 2.45
C ILE A 97 5.85 15.17 3.91
N LEU A 98 7.15 15.06 4.19
CA LEU A 98 7.67 14.84 5.56
C LEU A 98 7.38 16.04 6.48
N ILE A 99 7.45 17.26 5.97
CA ILE A 99 7.06 18.46 6.72
C ILE A 99 5.56 18.43 7.04
N GLY A 100 4.71 18.17 6.03
CA GLY A 100 3.26 18.03 6.22
C GLY A 100 2.90 16.95 7.23
N LEU A 101 3.62 15.82 7.23
CA LEU A 101 3.51 14.75 8.22
C LEU A 101 3.78 15.26 9.64
N VAL A 102 4.92 15.93 9.86
CA VAL A 102 5.31 16.45 11.18
C VAL A 102 4.25 17.40 11.72
N PHE A 103 3.66 18.25 10.86
CA PHE A 103 2.56 19.13 11.24
C PHE A 103 1.26 18.37 11.54
N SER A 104 0.89 17.39 10.72
CA SER A 104 -0.34 16.60 10.90
C SER A 104 -0.32 15.74 12.16
N GLN A 105 0.87 15.33 12.62
CA GLN A 105 1.05 14.49 13.81
C GLN A 105 1.18 15.29 15.11
N ARG A 106 1.26 16.64 15.06
CA ARG A 106 1.21 17.47 16.28
C ARG A 106 -0.15 17.29 16.95
N LYS A 107 -0.16 16.45 18.00
CA LYS A 107 -1.31 16.04 18.79
C LYS A 107 -2.23 17.23 19.09
N ARG A 108 -3.50 17.16 18.67
CA ARG A 108 -4.56 17.86 19.40
C ARG A 108 -4.65 17.21 20.77
N PRO A 109 -4.45 17.92 21.89
CA PRO A 109 -4.85 17.40 23.18
C PRO A 109 -6.37 17.26 23.12
N VAL A 110 -6.86 16.03 22.95
CA VAL A 110 -8.26 15.72 23.17
C VAL A 110 -8.48 15.93 24.66
N ARG A 111 -8.86 17.16 25.02
CA ARG A 111 -9.32 17.49 26.35
C ARG A 111 -10.67 16.79 26.49
N VAL A 112 -10.62 15.55 26.96
CA VAL A 112 -11.80 14.79 27.36
C VAL A 112 -12.44 15.57 28.50
N LEU A 113 -13.38 16.44 28.16
CA LEU A 113 -14.34 17.02 29.10
C LEU A 113 -15.35 15.91 29.44
N VAL A 114 -14.90 14.93 30.23
CA VAL A 114 -15.79 14.02 30.96
C VAL A 114 -15.52 14.25 32.43
N ASN A 115 -16.03 15.37 32.92
CA ASN A 115 -16.49 15.48 34.29
C ASN A 115 -17.52 16.60 34.36
N ARG A 116 -18.70 16.29 34.94
CA ARG A 116 -19.91 17.12 35.19
C ARG A 116 -21.11 16.84 34.28
N ALA A 117 -21.86 15.79 34.63
CA ALA A 117 -23.24 15.89 35.09
C ALA A 117 -23.59 14.61 35.86
#